data_AF-A0A2G6C847-F1
#
_entry.id   AF-A0A2G6C847-F1
#
_cell.length_a   1.000
_cell.length_b   1.000
_cell.length_c   1.000
_cell.angle_alpha   90.00
_cell.angle_beta   90.00
_cell.angle_gamma   90.00
#
_symmetry.space_group_name_H-M   'P 1'
#
loop_
_entity.id
_entity.type
_entity.pdbx_description
1 polymer ?
#
loop_
_entity_poly.entity_id
_entity_poly.type
_entity_poly.pdbx_seq_one_letter_code
_entity_poly.pdbx_strand_id
1 'polypeptide(L)'
;MVQQLTNELEIRTPSKELVKLVAEKSGNEEIQRLLENNDNEALDDYLWGKDSFELIRSCFGDDAEGKLTLSDFMATCKPLTARAYSISSSIKKHKDEVHLTIGSVRYTTNQRQQNGVTSTYLADIANEGDTVHCYFSPNKSFKIPQNGELPIIMVGPGTGIAPFRSFLEEREMTGATGDNWLFFGDRNSATDFIYREEIEAMQTRGLLTKLSLAFSRDQKEKIYVQTRMKEQGAELFAWLERGGYFYICGDAYRMAKDVDKALHEIIVEHGNMSEEQAVDYVNQLKKDKRYVRDVY
;
A
#
# COMPACT_ATOMS: atom_id res chain seq x y z
N MET A 1 24.25 -18.91 -12.85
CA MET A 1 22.85 -19.39 -12.99
C MET A 1 22.10 -19.32 -11.68
N VAL A 2 22.34 -20.20 -10.67
CA VAL A 2 21.61 -20.13 -9.37
C VAL A 2 21.70 -18.73 -8.75
N GLN A 3 22.90 -18.16 -8.67
CA GLN A 3 23.10 -16.81 -8.12
C GLN A 3 22.30 -15.72 -8.85
N GLN A 4 22.11 -15.85 -10.17
CA GLN A 4 21.33 -14.89 -10.97
C GLN A 4 19.83 -15.04 -10.70
N LEU A 5 19.34 -16.28 -10.59
CA LEU A 5 17.95 -16.55 -10.22
C LEU A 5 17.63 -16.10 -8.78
N THR A 6 18.63 -16.12 -7.89
CA THR A 6 18.48 -15.67 -6.51
C THR A 6 18.51 -14.14 -6.38
N ASN A 7 19.41 -13.45 -7.10
CA ASN A 7 19.71 -12.04 -6.80
C ASN A 7 19.42 -11.06 -7.95
N GLU A 8 19.31 -11.53 -9.18
CA GLU A 8 19.30 -10.66 -10.37
C GLU A 8 18.01 -10.75 -11.17
N LEU A 9 17.27 -11.86 -11.09
CA LEU A 9 16.14 -12.16 -11.96
C LEU A 9 14.83 -12.28 -11.18
N GLU A 10 13.78 -11.67 -11.72
CA GLU A 10 12.40 -11.83 -11.25
C GLU A 10 11.87 -13.17 -11.73
N ILE A 11 11.76 -14.11 -10.80
CA ILE A 11 11.26 -15.47 -11.04
C ILE A 11 9.88 -15.69 -10.41
N ARG A 12 9.39 -14.76 -9.57
CA ARG A 12 8.12 -14.91 -8.88
C ARG A 12 6.96 -14.46 -9.75
N THR A 13 7.07 -13.34 -10.47
CA THR A 13 6.00 -12.87 -11.36
C THR A 13 6.31 -13.26 -12.80
N PRO A 14 5.47 -14.08 -13.46
CA PRO A 14 5.66 -14.44 -14.86
C PRO A 14 5.76 -13.19 -15.75
N SER A 15 6.80 -13.11 -16.58
CA SER A 15 6.92 -12.06 -17.58
C SER A 15 5.98 -12.32 -18.76
N LYS A 16 5.63 -11.29 -19.54
CA LYS A 16 4.83 -11.47 -20.76
C LYS A 16 5.57 -12.36 -21.77
N GLU A 17 6.89 -12.27 -21.79
CA GLU A 17 7.79 -13.09 -22.60
C GLU A 17 7.72 -14.56 -22.19
N LEU A 18 7.71 -14.85 -20.88
CA LEU A 18 7.55 -16.21 -20.36
C LEU A 18 6.18 -16.79 -20.73
N VAL A 19 5.11 -16.00 -20.55
CA VAL A 19 3.74 -16.42 -20.88
C VAL A 19 3.64 -16.80 -22.36
N LYS A 20 4.19 -15.98 -23.27
CA LYS A 20 4.24 -16.28 -24.71
C LYS A 20 5.01 -17.55 -25.01
N LEU A 21 6.22 -17.67 -24.45
CA LEU A 21 7.09 -18.83 -24.66
C LEU A 21 6.44 -20.14 -24.20
N VAL A 22 5.81 -20.12 -23.02
CA VAL A 22 5.10 -21.27 -22.47
C VAL A 22 3.90 -21.64 -23.36
N ALA A 23 3.09 -20.66 -23.76
CA ALA A 23 1.92 -20.88 -24.61
C ALA A 23 2.28 -21.51 -25.97
N GLU A 24 3.37 -21.04 -26.59
CA GLU A 24 3.87 -21.57 -27.85
C GLU A 24 4.36 -23.02 -27.70
N LYS A 25 5.22 -23.27 -26.70
CA LYS A 25 5.84 -24.59 -26.50
C LYS A 25 4.89 -25.65 -25.95
N SER A 26 3.86 -25.26 -25.19
CA SER A 26 2.89 -26.21 -24.63
C SER A 26 1.67 -26.43 -25.51
N GLY A 27 1.42 -25.54 -26.49
CA GLY A 27 0.17 -25.54 -27.25
C GLY A 27 -1.07 -25.22 -26.39
N ASN A 28 -0.91 -24.43 -25.31
CA ASN A 28 -2.04 -24.11 -24.43
C ASN A 28 -2.97 -23.10 -25.13
N GLU A 29 -4.10 -23.60 -25.66
CA GLU A 29 -5.08 -22.81 -26.42
C GLU A 29 -5.70 -21.65 -25.62
N GLU A 30 -5.87 -21.82 -24.31
CA GLU A 30 -6.43 -20.78 -23.45
C GLU A 30 -5.51 -19.56 -23.39
N ILE A 31 -4.22 -19.77 -23.10
CA ILE A 31 -3.24 -18.68 -23.02
C ILE A 31 -3.03 -18.06 -24.41
N GLN A 32 -2.96 -18.87 -25.47
CA GLN A 32 -2.83 -18.35 -26.84
C GLN A 32 -3.99 -17.43 -27.21
N ARG A 33 -5.23 -17.85 -26.94
CA ARG A 33 -6.42 -17.03 -27.16
C ARG A 33 -6.40 -15.72 -26.36
N LEU A 34 -5.97 -15.76 -25.10
CA LEU A 34 -5.85 -14.56 -24.25
C LEU A 34 -4.83 -13.56 -24.82
N LEU A 35 -3.69 -14.07 -25.32
CA LEU A 35 -2.64 -13.27 -25.94
C LEU A 35 -3.07 -12.68 -27.28
N GLU A 36 -3.71 -13.46 -28.15
CA GLU A 36 -4.18 -13.04 -29.48
C GLU A 36 -5.24 -11.94 -29.38
N ASN A 37 -6.17 -12.07 -28.42
CA ASN A 37 -7.22 -11.10 -28.18
C ASN A 37 -6.73 -9.83 -27.46
N ASN A 38 -5.47 -9.80 -27.01
CA ASN A 38 -4.92 -8.73 -26.16
C ASN A 38 -5.76 -8.46 -24.89
N ASP A 39 -6.38 -9.51 -24.35
CA ASP A 39 -7.24 -9.43 -23.17
C ASP A 39 -6.38 -9.44 -21.89
N ASN A 40 -5.79 -8.28 -21.58
CA ASN A 40 -4.87 -8.16 -20.44
C ASN A 40 -5.58 -8.42 -19.10
N GLU A 41 -6.86 -8.07 -18.97
CA GLU A 41 -7.62 -8.28 -17.72
C GLU A 41 -7.83 -9.77 -17.46
N ALA A 42 -8.33 -10.51 -18.46
CA ALA A 42 -8.49 -11.95 -18.33
C ALA A 42 -7.15 -12.69 -18.18
N LEU A 43 -6.07 -12.18 -18.79
CA LEU A 43 -4.73 -12.74 -18.59
C LEU A 43 -4.21 -12.51 -17.17
N ASP A 44 -4.41 -11.32 -16.61
CA ASP A 44 -4.04 -11.00 -15.23
C ASP A 44 -4.83 -11.89 -14.25
N ASP A 45 -6.12 -12.10 -14.49
CA ASP A 45 -6.96 -13.03 -13.72
C ASP A 45 -6.46 -14.48 -13.84
N TYR A 46 -6.10 -14.94 -15.04
CA TYR A 46 -5.54 -16.28 -15.26
C TYR A 46 -4.21 -16.48 -14.50
N LEU A 47 -3.37 -15.44 -14.46
CA LEU A 47 -2.07 -15.46 -13.80
C LEU A 47 -2.17 -15.18 -12.30
N TRP A 48 -3.34 -14.76 -11.80
CA TRP A 48 -3.52 -14.35 -10.42
C TRP A 48 -3.05 -15.43 -9.44
N GLY A 49 -2.10 -15.07 -8.58
CA GLY A 49 -1.50 -15.95 -7.59
C GLY A 49 -0.46 -16.95 -8.13
N LYS A 50 -0.35 -17.17 -9.44
CA LYS A 50 0.67 -18.08 -10.03
C LYS A 50 2.05 -17.44 -9.97
N ASP A 51 3.08 -18.26 -9.82
CA ASP A 51 4.46 -17.86 -10.13
C ASP A 51 4.94 -18.50 -11.42
N SER A 52 6.16 -18.17 -11.83
CA SER A 52 6.75 -18.75 -13.05
C SER A 52 6.79 -20.27 -13.01
N PHE A 53 7.07 -20.87 -11.85
CA PHE A 53 7.05 -22.33 -11.69
C PHE A 53 5.64 -22.89 -11.89
N GLU A 54 4.63 -22.27 -11.28
CA GLU A 54 3.24 -22.70 -11.38
C GLU A 54 2.70 -22.58 -12.80
N LEU A 55 3.05 -21.51 -13.52
CA LEU A 55 2.69 -21.32 -14.93
C LEU A 55 3.30 -22.41 -15.81
N ILE A 56 4.58 -22.71 -15.63
CA ILE A 56 5.28 -23.76 -16.39
C ILE A 56 4.65 -25.12 -16.06
N ARG A 57 4.49 -25.44 -14.77
CA ARG A 57 3.89 -26.71 -14.32
C ARG A 57 2.46 -26.88 -14.81
N SER A 58 1.64 -25.82 -14.82
CA SER A 58 0.25 -25.92 -15.29
C SER A 58 0.14 -26.20 -16.79
N CYS A 59 1.17 -25.88 -17.58
CA CYS A 59 1.16 -26.06 -19.03
C CYS A 59 1.88 -27.35 -19.48
N PHE A 60 2.90 -27.78 -18.75
CA PHE A 60 3.73 -28.94 -19.13
C PHE A 60 3.57 -30.16 -18.22
N GLY A 61 2.91 -30.02 -17.07
CA GLY A 61 2.89 -31.07 -16.04
C GLY A 61 4.30 -31.35 -15.51
N ASP A 62 4.58 -32.63 -15.22
CA ASP A 62 5.93 -33.08 -14.83
C ASP A 62 6.84 -33.31 -16.07
N ASP A 63 6.29 -33.27 -17.30
CA ASP A 63 6.99 -33.51 -18.58
C ASP A 63 7.55 -32.22 -19.21
N ALA A 64 8.02 -31.27 -18.40
CA ALA A 64 8.64 -30.03 -18.90
C ALA A 64 10.06 -30.28 -19.47
N GLU A 65 10.69 -31.38 -19.06
CA GLU A 65 12.04 -31.74 -19.46
C GLU A 65 12.13 -31.96 -20.98
N GLY A 66 13.08 -31.29 -21.63
CA GLY A 66 13.26 -31.29 -23.09
C GLY A 66 12.33 -30.36 -23.87
N LYS A 67 11.27 -29.80 -23.26
CA LYS A 67 10.36 -28.83 -23.92
C LYS A 67 10.77 -27.39 -23.67
N LEU A 68 11.23 -27.08 -22.46
CA LEU A 68 11.68 -25.75 -22.04
C LEU A 68 13.07 -25.85 -21.38
N THR A 69 14.08 -25.18 -21.94
CA THR A 69 15.41 -25.18 -21.34
C THR A 69 15.54 -24.09 -20.27
N LEU A 70 16.47 -24.26 -19.34
CA LEU A 70 16.78 -23.22 -18.35
C LEU A 70 17.25 -21.91 -19.02
N SER A 71 17.97 -22.02 -20.14
CA SER A 71 18.41 -20.86 -20.90
C SER A 71 17.23 -20.09 -21.50
N ASP A 72 16.24 -20.80 -22.07
CA ASP A 72 15.02 -20.18 -22.59
C ASP A 72 14.27 -19.46 -21.47
N PHE A 73 14.12 -20.11 -20.31
CA PHE A 73 13.49 -19.51 -19.13
C PHE A 73 14.20 -18.23 -18.67
N MET A 74 15.52 -18.31 -18.45
CA MET A 74 16.30 -17.16 -17.98
C MET A 74 16.27 -15.99 -18.97
N ALA A 75 16.21 -16.26 -20.28
CA ALA A 75 16.08 -15.23 -21.31
C ALA A 75 14.74 -14.49 -21.27
N THR A 76 13.70 -15.07 -20.66
CA THR A 76 12.39 -14.41 -20.45
C THR A 76 12.28 -13.66 -19.13
N CYS A 77 13.17 -13.91 -18.17
CA CYS A 77 13.13 -13.24 -16.87
C CYS A 77 13.45 -11.75 -16.99
N LYS A 78 12.73 -10.94 -16.24
CA LYS A 78 13.06 -9.51 -16.05
C LYS A 78 14.10 -9.36 -14.94
N PRO A 79 14.85 -8.24 -14.90
CA PRO A 79 15.66 -7.91 -13.75
C PRO A 79 14.82 -7.83 -12.46
N LEU A 80 15.35 -8.35 -11.36
CA LEU A 80 14.73 -8.23 -10.05
C LEU A 80 14.70 -6.75 -9.62
N THR A 81 13.52 -6.24 -9.32
CA THR A 81 13.32 -4.83 -8.95
C THR A 81 13.25 -4.64 -7.44
N ALA A 82 13.72 -3.49 -6.96
CA ALA A 82 13.50 -3.07 -5.58
C ALA A 82 11.99 -2.81 -5.32
N ARG A 83 11.56 -3.06 -4.09
CA ARG A 83 10.18 -2.77 -3.63
C ARG A 83 10.19 -1.51 -2.78
N ALA A 84 9.25 -0.62 -3.03
CA ALA A 84 9.09 0.61 -2.27
C ALA A 84 8.25 0.34 -1.00
N TYR A 85 8.69 0.90 0.13
CA TYR A 85 7.96 0.93 1.39
C TYR A 85 7.96 2.35 1.92
N SER A 86 6.80 2.84 2.39
CA SER A 86 6.72 4.16 3.01
C SER A 86 7.48 4.15 4.33
N ILE A 87 8.31 5.18 4.55
CA ILE A 87 9.11 5.35 5.77
C ILE A 87 8.17 5.62 6.95
N SER A 88 8.38 4.92 8.06
CA SER A 88 7.59 5.05 9.29
C SER A 88 8.29 5.76 10.43
N SER A 89 9.45 6.38 10.19
CA SER A 89 10.18 7.19 11.17
C SER A 89 10.47 8.62 10.70
N SER A 90 10.69 9.54 11.64
CA SER A 90 11.38 10.82 11.39
C SER A 90 12.86 10.70 11.74
N ILE A 91 13.73 11.17 10.83
CA ILE A 91 15.19 11.26 11.07
C ILE A 91 15.56 12.24 12.20
N LYS A 92 14.67 13.18 12.55
CA LYS A 92 14.90 14.08 13.69
C LYS A 92 14.71 13.37 15.01
N LYS A 93 13.87 12.33 15.05
CA LYS A 93 13.62 11.54 16.24
C LYS A 93 14.58 10.36 16.35
N HIS A 94 14.83 9.67 15.25
CA HIS A 94 15.71 8.50 15.17
C HIS A 94 16.88 8.83 14.24
N LYS A 95 18.02 9.22 14.83
CA LYS A 95 19.22 9.57 14.05
C LYS A 95 19.81 8.30 13.46
N ASP A 96 20.25 8.37 12.21
CA ASP A 96 20.90 7.28 11.49
C ASP A 96 20.05 6.00 11.32
N GLU A 97 18.74 6.10 11.55
CA GLU A 97 17.79 4.99 11.48
C GLU A 97 16.66 5.28 10.48
N VAL A 98 16.21 4.23 9.78
CA VAL A 98 15.00 4.27 8.94
C VAL A 98 14.10 3.12 9.35
N HIS A 99 12.85 3.43 9.71
CA HIS A 99 11.86 2.43 10.08
C HIS A 99 10.90 2.21 8.92
N LEU A 100 10.44 0.96 8.77
CA LEU A 100 9.44 0.55 7.78
C LEU A 100 8.33 -0.22 8.48
N THR A 101 7.11 -0.17 7.94
CA THR A 101 5.99 -1.01 8.39
C THR A 101 5.60 -1.95 7.27
N ILE A 102 5.98 -3.22 7.39
CA ILE A 102 5.93 -4.17 6.27
C ILE A 102 4.92 -5.27 6.56
N GLY A 103 3.87 -5.33 5.74
CA GLY A 103 2.97 -6.49 5.70
C GLY A 103 3.66 -7.64 4.95
N SER A 104 3.91 -8.74 5.66
CA SER A 104 4.45 -9.97 5.03
C SER A 104 3.41 -10.60 4.12
N VAL A 105 3.66 -10.59 2.81
CA VAL A 105 2.74 -11.18 1.84
C VAL A 105 2.89 -12.70 1.85
N ARG A 106 1.84 -13.40 2.29
CA ARG A 106 1.77 -14.86 2.33
C ARG A 106 0.40 -15.33 1.89
N TYR A 107 0.36 -16.35 1.03
CA TYR A 107 -0.88 -16.97 0.57
C TYR A 107 -0.62 -18.38 0.08
N THR A 108 -1.67 -19.13 -0.19
CA THR A 108 -1.58 -20.50 -0.75
C THR A 108 -2.23 -20.52 -2.11
N THR A 109 -1.52 -21.05 -3.11
CA THR A 109 -2.07 -21.35 -4.45
C THR A 109 -1.74 -22.80 -4.80
N ASN A 110 -2.70 -23.55 -5.34
CA ASN A 110 -2.51 -24.95 -5.73
C ASN A 110 -1.78 -25.79 -4.67
N GLN A 111 -2.21 -25.67 -3.40
CA GLN A 111 -1.64 -26.34 -2.22
C GLN A 111 -0.18 -25.97 -1.89
N ARG A 112 0.43 -25.03 -2.61
CA ARG A 112 1.78 -24.52 -2.33
C ARG A 112 1.72 -23.16 -1.64
N GLN A 113 2.54 -23.01 -0.59
CA GLN A 113 2.73 -21.73 0.05
C GLN A 113 3.50 -20.78 -0.86
N GLN A 114 3.04 -19.54 -0.90
CA GLN A 114 3.56 -18.44 -1.69
C GLN A 114 3.92 -17.29 -0.77
N ASN A 115 5.11 -16.73 -1.02
CA ASN A 115 5.68 -15.66 -0.23
C ASN A 115 6.03 -14.49 -1.16
N GLY A 116 5.77 -13.26 -0.72
CA GLY A 116 6.19 -12.07 -1.45
C GLY A 116 7.68 -11.79 -1.24
N VAL A 117 8.43 -11.74 -2.34
CA VAL A 117 9.91 -11.72 -2.39
C VAL A 117 10.54 -10.81 -1.31
N THR A 118 10.35 -9.49 -1.39
CA THR A 118 11.00 -8.56 -0.45
C THR A 118 10.41 -8.62 0.96
N SER A 119 9.08 -8.72 1.08
CA SER A 119 8.42 -8.68 2.39
C SER A 119 8.79 -9.86 3.29
N THR A 120 8.92 -11.07 2.73
CA THR A 120 9.33 -12.25 3.49
C THR A 120 10.85 -12.39 3.57
N TYR A 121 11.60 -11.82 2.62
CA TYR A 121 13.05 -11.69 2.79
C TYR A 121 13.37 -10.89 4.06
N LEU A 122 12.71 -9.73 4.24
CA LEU A 122 12.92 -8.90 5.42
C LEU A 122 12.35 -9.50 6.71
N ALA A 123 11.29 -10.31 6.62
CA ALA A 123 10.66 -10.90 7.80
C ALA A 123 11.32 -12.22 8.27
N ASP A 124 11.81 -13.05 7.34
CA ASP A 124 12.20 -14.44 7.64
C ASP A 124 13.66 -14.75 7.37
N ILE A 125 14.32 -13.99 6.49
CA ILE A 125 15.65 -14.33 5.96
C ILE A 125 16.71 -13.38 6.49
N ALA A 126 16.46 -12.07 6.43
CA ALA A 126 17.36 -11.06 6.97
C ALA A 126 17.39 -11.14 8.50
N ASN A 127 18.59 -11.11 9.06
CA ASN A 127 18.84 -11.13 10.51
C ASN A 127 19.42 -9.80 10.98
N GLU A 128 19.37 -9.58 12.29
CA GLU A 128 20.06 -8.45 12.91
C GLU A 128 21.57 -8.48 12.57
N GLY A 129 22.09 -7.33 12.13
CA GLY A 129 23.48 -7.19 11.68
C GLY A 129 23.70 -7.46 10.19
N ASP A 130 22.72 -8.01 9.47
CA ASP A 130 22.82 -8.19 8.03
C ASP A 130 22.79 -6.85 7.29
N THR A 131 23.50 -6.79 6.16
CA THR A 131 23.44 -5.63 5.25
C THR A 131 22.32 -5.80 4.25
N VAL A 132 21.35 -4.89 4.28
CA VAL A 132 20.27 -4.81 3.29
C VAL A 132 20.52 -3.66 2.32
N HIS A 133 20.51 -3.95 1.02
CA HIS A 133 20.62 -2.92 0.01
C HIS A 133 19.34 -2.09 -0.09
N CYS A 134 19.44 -0.80 0.20
CA CYS A 134 18.34 0.14 0.10
C CYS A 134 18.77 1.47 -0.52
N TYR A 135 17.81 2.23 -1.02
CA TYR A 135 17.99 3.60 -1.46
C TYR A 135 16.71 4.39 -1.21
N PHE A 136 16.83 5.71 -1.10
CA PHE A 136 15.67 6.58 -0.94
C PHE A 136 15.03 6.85 -2.30
N SER A 137 13.71 6.68 -2.39
CA SER A 137 12.88 7.13 -3.50
C SER A 137 12.15 8.41 -3.07
N PRO A 138 12.59 9.61 -3.50
CA PRO A 138 12.03 10.86 -2.98
C PRO A 138 10.58 11.08 -3.44
N ASN A 139 9.65 11.17 -2.50
CA ASN A 139 8.28 11.64 -2.75
C ASN A 139 8.16 13.12 -2.37
N LYS A 140 8.20 14.02 -3.37
CA LYS A 140 8.13 15.47 -3.14
C LYS A 140 6.74 15.97 -2.76
N SER A 141 5.71 15.15 -2.95
CA SER A 141 4.31 15.51 -2.78
C SER A 141 3.78 15.11 -1.40
N PHE A 142 4.16 13.94 -0.89
CA PHE A 142 3.66 13.40 0.37
C PHE A 142 4.51 13.85 1.56
N LYS A 143 4.29 15.09 2.01
CA LYS A 143 5.01 15.73 3.13
C LYS A 143 4.06 16.50 4.03
N ILE A 144 4.46 16.70 5.29
CA ILE A 144 3.76 17.58 6.22
C ILE A 144 3.75 19.04 5.73
N PRO A 145 2.78 19.87 6.16
CA PRO A 145 2.74 21.29 5.82
C PRO A 145 3.99 22.01 6.35
N GLN A 146 4.47 23.00 5.60
CA GLN A 146 5.58 23.84 6.07
C GLN A 146 5.15 24.71 7.27
N ASN A 147 3.89 25.16 7.30
CA ASN A 147 3.32 25.80 8.46
C ASN A 147 2.83 24.73 9.46
N GLY A 148 3.56 24.58 10.57
CA GLY A 148 3.23 23.63 11.64
C GLY A 148 1.95 23.93 12.42
N GLU A 149 1.31 25.09 12.22
CA GLU A 149 0.03 25.45 12.84
C GLU A 149 -1.17 24.87 12.10
N LEU A 150 -1.00 24.44 10.84
CA LEU A 150 -2.10 23.91 10.04
C LEU A 150 -2.46 22.48 10.48
N PRO A 151 -3.76 22.17 10.60
CA PRO A 151 -4.20 20.84 11.00
C PRO A 151 -3.96 19.82 9.89
N ILE A 152 -3.74 18.56 10.28
CA ILE A 152 -3.62 17.44 9.34
C ILE A 152 -4.59 16.32 9.68
N ILE A 153 -5.23 15.79 8.65
CA ILE A 153 -6.11 14.63 8.68
C ILE A 153 -5.40 13.52 7.93
N MET A 154 -5.18 12.40 8.61
CA MET A 154 -4.38 11.28 8.15
C MET A 154 -5.27 10.05 8.08
N VAL A 155 -5.47 9.49 6.88
CA VAL A 155 -6.29 8.29 6.67
C VAL A 155 -5.37 7.15 6.19
N GLY A 156 -5.11 6.21 7.09
CA GLY A 156 -4.11 5.15 6.88
C GLY A 156 -4.47 3.83 7.52
N PRO A 157 -5.39 3.05 6.94
CA PRO A 157 -5.69 1.71 7.43
C PRO A 157 -4.55 0.72 7.16
N GLY A 158 -4.40 -0.27 8.06
CA GLY A 158 -3.33 -1.26 8.01
C GLY A 158 -1.94 -0.63 7.92
N THR A 159 -1.09 -1.16 7.05
CA THR A 159 0.27 -0.63 6.81
C THR A 159 0.28 0.79 6.25
N GLY A 160 -0.87 1.34 5.83
CA GLY A 160 -1.02 2.75 5.47
C GLY A 160 -0.76 3.71 6.64
N ILE A 161 -0.68 3.22 7.89
CA ILE A 161 -0.27 4.02 9.05
C ILE A 161 1.20 4.47 9.00
N ALA A 162 2.05 3.76 8.22
CA ALA A 162 3.50 3.95 8.20
C ALA A 162 3.93 5.43 8.11
N PRO A 163 3.59 6.19 7.06
CA PRO A 163 4.04 7.57 6.97
C PRO A 163 3.40 8.49 8.02
N PHE A 164 2.27 8.12 8.61
CA PHE A 164 1.61 8.92 9.64
C PHE A 164 2.29 8.79 11.00
N ARG A 165 2.90 7.64 11.29
CA ARG A 165 3.87 7.53 12.38
C ARG A 165 5.03 8.51 12.18
N SER A 166 5.64 8.52 10.99
CA SER A 166 6.71 9.47 10.62
C SER A 166 6.26 10.93 10.75
N PHE A 167 5.05 11.28 10.29
CA PHE A 167 4.52 12.65 10.36
C PHE A 167 4.31 13.10 11.80
N LEU A 168 3.76 12.25 12.67
CA LEU A 168 3.58 12.56 14.09
C LEU A 168 4.93 12.75 14.79
N GLU A 169 5.91 11.87 14.53
CA GLU A 169 7.27 12.03 15.06
C GLU A 169 7.93 13.33 14.58
N GLU A 170 7.79 13.68 13.30
CA GLU A 170 8.35 14.93 12.75
C GLU A 170 7.69 16.17 13.36
N ARG A 171 6.36 16.17 13.51
CA ARG A 171 5.61 17.28 14.14
C ARG A 171 5.97 17.46 15.61
N GLU A 172 6.16 16.37 16.33
CA GLU A 172 6.71 16.40 17.69
C GLU A 172 8.09 17.07 17.72
N MET A 173 9.03 16.60 16.89
CA MET A 173 10.41 17.09 16.91
C MET A 173 10.56 18.52 16.41
N THR A 174 9.57 19.04 15.67
CA THR A 174 9.54 20.42 15.16
C THR A 174 8.71 21.36 16.03
N GLY A 175 8.04 20.86 17.06
CA GLY A 175 7.16 21.64 17.92
C GLY A 175 5.93 22.18 17.18
N ALA A 176 5.43 21.46 16.17
CA ALA A 176 4.23 21.85 15.44
C ALA A 176 3.00 21.84 16.35
N THR A 177 2.23 22.93 16.32
CA THR A 177 1.10 23.18 17.24
C THR A 177 -0.27 22.88 16.64
N GLY A 178 -0.36 22.72 15.31
CA GLY A 178 -1.61 22.41 14.65
C GLY A 178 -2.11 21.00 14.99
N ASP A 179 -3.42 20.81 14.89
CA ASP A 179 -4.06 19.56 15.29
C ASP A 179 -3.72 18.39 14.37
N ASN A 180 -3.66 17.19 14.95
CA ASN A 180 -3.41 15.94 14.23
C ASN A 180 -4.58 14.98 14.43
N TRP A 181 -5.15 14.48 13.33
CA TRP A 181 -6.23 13.50 13.35
C TRP A 181 -5.85 12.27 12.56
N LEU A 182 -5.81 11.11 13.20
CA LEU A 182 -5.60 9.82 12.57
C LEU A 182 -6.92 9.04 12.46
N PHE A 183 -7.29 8.68 11.23
CA PHE A 183 -8.23 7.61 10.94
C PHE A 183 -7.45 6.34 10.64
N PHE A 184 -7.48 5.41 11.59
CA PHE A 184 -6.86 4.10 11.46
C PHE A 184 -7.94 3.02 11.39
N GLY A 185 -7.68 1.97 10.64
CA GLY A 185 -8.55 0.81 10.62
C GLY A 185 -7.84 -0.45 10.19
N ASP A 186 -8.32 -1.58 10.71
CA ASP A 186 -7.83 -2.90 10.36
C ASP A 186 -8.93 -3.96 10.62
N ARG A 187 -8.57 -5.23 10.72
CA ARG A 187 -9.49 -6.34 10.93
C ARG A 187 -9.94 -6.39 12.39
N ASN A 188 -9.03 -6.58 13.33
CA ASN A 188 -9.35 -6.77 14.75
C ASN A 188 -8.52 -5.86 15.66
N SER A 189 -9.16 -5.23 16.66
CA SER A 189 -8.46 -4.33 17.60
C SER A 189 -7.40 -5.03 18.45
N ALA A 190 -7.65 -6.27 18.84
CA ALA A 190 -6.78 -7.02 19.73
C ALA A 190 -5.47 -7.48 19.07
N THR A 191 -5.45 -7.64 17.75
CA THR A 191 -4.31 -8.24 17.02
C THR A 191 -3.70 -7.34 15.97
N ASP A 192 -4.50 -6.43 15.39
CA ASP A 192 -4.11 -5.70 14.18
C ASP A 192 -4.03 -4.18 14.42
N PHE A 193 -4.10 -3.71 15.67
CA PHE A 193 -3.86 -2.30 15.97
C PHE A 193 -2.35 -1.99 15.98
N ILE A 194 -1.81 -1.77 14.79
CA ILE A 194 -0.39 -1.48 14.56
C ILE A 194 0.02 -0.21 15.33
N TYR A 195 1.12 -0.29 16.09
CA TYR A 195 1.65 0.79 16.94
C TYR A 195 0.71 1.28 18.04
N ARG A 196 -0.23 0.44 18.51
CA ARG A 196 -1.24 0.80 19.50
C ARG A 196 -0.70 1.62 20.67
N GLU A 197 0.30 1.10 21.38
CA GLU A 197 0.82 1.75 22.59
C GLU A 197 1.42 3.12 22.28
N GLU A 198 2.13 3.24 21.16
CA GLU A 198 2.73 4.50 20.71
C GLU A 198 1.66 5.53 20.34
N ILE A 199 0.64 5.12 19.57
CA ILE A 199 -0.44 5.99 19.11
C ILE A 199 -1.31 6.46 20.29
N GLU A 200 -1.69 5.55 21.20
CA GLU A 200 -2.44 5.88 22.41
C GLU A 200 -1.64 6.82 23.34
N ALA A 201 -0.31 6.63 23.44
CA ALA A 201 0.56 7.53 24.19
C ALA A 201 0.67 8.92 23.54
N MET A 202 0.77 8.99 22.21
CA MET A 202 0.73 10.25 21.45
C MET A 202 -0.57 11.01 21.64
N GLN A 203 -1.70 10.31 21.71
CA GLN A 203 -3.00 10.93 22.02
C GLN A 203 -3.05 11.46 23.45
N THR A 204 -2.65 10.64 24.42
CA THR A 204 -2.69 10.98 25.86
C THR A 204 -1.90 12.25 26.18
N ARG A 205 -0.74 12.44 25.54
CA ARG A 205 0.11 13.64 25.73
C ARG A 205 -0.26 14.83 24.83
N GLY A 206 -1.32 14.70 24.03
CA GLY A 206 -1.85 15.79 23.21
C GLY A 206 -1.15 16.03 21.87
N LEU A 207 -0.20 15.17 21.45
CA LEU A 207 0.38 15.26 20.11
C LEU A 207 -0.66 14.84 19.05
N LEU A 208 -1.32 13.71 19.27
CA LEU A 208 -2.43 13.27 18.42
C LEU A 208 -3.73 13.82 18.99
N THR A 209 -4.23 14.92 18.43
CA THR A 209 -5.48 15.56 18.88
C THR A 209 -6.66 14.61 18.84
N LYS A 210 -6.75 13.79 17.78
CA LYS A 210 -7.90 12.91 17.58
C LYS A 210 -7.53 11.59 16.92
N LEU A 211 -8.16 10.52 17.39
CA LEU A 211 -7.99 9.16 16.90
C LEU A 211 -9.36 8.55 16.60
N SER A 212 -9.56 8.11 15.36
CA SER A 212 -10.77 7.46 14.87
C SER A 212 -10.43 6.03 14.44
N LEU A 213 -10.97 5.03 15.13
CA LEU A 213 -10.65 3.62 14.92
C LEU A 213 -11.77 2.86 14.21
N ALA A 214 -11.42 2.07 13.21
CA ALA A 214 -12.34 1.23 12.45
C ALA A 214 -11.85 -0.23 12.38
N PHE A 215 -12.46 -1.12 13.17
CA PHE A 215 -12.15 -2.55 13.14
C PHE A 215 -13.27 -3.30 12.42
N SER A 216 -12.93 -3.91 11.29
CA SER A 216 -13.93 -4.50 10.38
C SER A 216 -14.46 -5.87 10.82
N ARG A 217 -13.88 -6.48 11.87
CA ARG A 217 -14.20 -7.84 12.32
C ARG A 217 -14.46 -7.99 13.82
N ASP A 218 -14.51 -6.89 14.57
CA ASP A 218 -14.83 -6.92 16.01
C ASP A 218 -16.35 -7.00 16.27
N GLN A 219 -17.16 -6.76 15.24
CA GLN A 219 -18.62 -6.82 15.28
C GLN A 219 -19.20 -7.35 13.96
N LYS A 220 -20.52 -7.57 13.93
CA LYS A 220 -21.23 -8.10 12.75
C LYS A 220 -21.20 -7.12 11.57
N GLU A 221 -21.40 -5.84 11.85
CA GLU A 221 -21.37 -4.76 10.87
C GLU A 221 -19.92 -4.40 10.53
N LYS A 222 -19.57 -4.35 9.24
CA LYS A 222 -18.22 -3.98 8.82
C LYS A 222 -18.04 -2.47 8.92
N ILE A 223 -17.17 -2.04 9.84
CA ILE A 223 -16.79 -0.64 10.03
C ILE A 223 -15.43 -0.42 9.38
N TYR A 224 -15.34 0.58 8.51
CA TYR A 224 -14.10 1.01 7.85
C TYR A 224 -13.83 2.50 8.12
N VAL A 225 -12.64 2.98 7.72
CA VAL A 225 -12.24 4.37 7.94
C VAL A 225 -13.21 5.38 7.33
N GLN A 226 -13.74 5.10 6.13
CA GLN A 226 -14.76 5.91 5.48
C GLN A 226 -16.08 5.97 6.25
N THR A 227 -16.42 4.93 7.02
CA THR A 227 -17.57 4.94 7.94
C THR A 227 -17.32 5.97 9.04
N ARG A 228 -16.15 5.90 9.69
CA ARG A 228 -15.75 6.82 10.77
C ARG A 228 -15.59 8.26 10.31
N MET A 229 -15.19 8.47 9.05
CA MET A 229 -15.13 9.80 8.45
C MET A 229 -16.52 10.42 8.36
N LYS A 230 -17.52 9.70 7.85
CA LYS A 230 -18.89 10.19 7.72
C LYS A 230 -19.53 10.49 9.07
N GLU A 231 -19.34 9.61 10.05
CA GLU A 231 -19.81 9.84 11.43
C GLU A 231 -19.30 11.16 12.04
N GLN A 232 -18.17 11.67 11.55
CA GLN A 232 -17.51 12.87 12.06
C GLN A 232 -17.35 13.93 10.97
N GLY A 233 -18.20 13.88 9.93
CA GLY A 233 -18.07 14.68 8.72
C GLY A 233 -18.06 16.18 8.99
N ALA A 234 -18.91 16.67 9.90
CA ALA A 234 -18.98 18.09 10.25
C ALA A 234 -17.65 18.63 10.78
N GLU A 235 -16.98 17.88 11.65
CA GLU A 235 -15.70 18.29 12.23
C GLU A 235 -14.56 18.11 11.21
N LEU A 236 -14.59 17.04 10.42
CA LEU A 236 -13.65 16.82 9.33
C LEU A 236 -13.69 18.00 8.35
N PHE A 237 -14.88 18.41 7.91
CA PHE A 237 -15.07 19.56 7.04
C PHE A 237 -14.57 20.86 7.70
N ALA A 238 -14.88 21.09 8.99
CA ALA A 238 -14.37 22.27 9.71
C ALA A 238 -12.83 22.33 9.77
N TRP A 239 -12.14 21.19 9.85
CA TRP A 239 -10.68 21.14 9.77
C TRP A 239 -10.15 21.48 8.37
N LEU A 240 -10.86 21.10 7.31
CA LEU A 240 -10.51 21.51 5.94
C LEU A 240 -10.65 23.03 5.75
N GLU A 241 -11.71 23.62 6.30
CA GLU A 241 -11.97 25.07 6.26
C GLU A 241 -10.94 25.88 7.07
N ARG A 242 -10.30 25.26 8.07
CA ARG A 242 -9.13 25.83 8.77
C ARG A 242 -7.83 25.78 7.96
N GLY A 243 -7.87 25.42 6.69
CA GLY A 243 -6.69 25.23 5.84
C GLY A 243 -6.02 23.87 6.03
N GLY A 244 -6.73 22.89 6.58
CA GLY A 244 -6.20 21.56 6.88
C GLY A 244 -5.77 20.78 5.64
N TYR A 245 -4.83 19.85 5.87
CA TYR A 245 -4.36 18.93 4.85
C TYR A 245 -4.98 17.56 5.08
N PHE A 246 -5.39 16.91 4.01
CA PHE A 246 -6.00 15.60 3.97
C PHE A 246 -5.06 14.61 3.25
N TYR A 247 -4.60 13.60 3.97
CA TYR A 247 -3.66 12.60 3.49
C TYR A 247 -4.30 11.21 3.46
N ILE A 248 -4.06 10.47 2.38
CA ILE A 248 -4.44 9.06 2.26
C ILE A 248 -3.18 8.22 2.01
N CYS A 249 -3.01 7.15 2.76
CA CYS A 249 -2.00 6.13 2.48
C CYS A 249 -2.57 4.71 2.62
N GLY A 250 -2.22 3.80 1.72
CA GLY A 250 -2.66 2.40 1.71
C GLY A 250 -3.15 1.92 0.35
N ASP A 251 -4.07 0.94 0.35
CA ASP A 251 -4.60 0.29 -0.86
C ASP A 251 -5.22 1.26 -1.87
N ALA A 252 -4.68 1.27 -3.09
CA ALA A 252 -5.14 2.13 -4.18
C ALA A 252 -6.46 1.66 -4.81
N TYR A 253 -6.77 0.36 -4.76
CA TYR A 253 -7.82 -0.22 -5.59
C TYR A 253 -9.22 -0.05 -5.01
N ARG A 254 -9.36 -0.21 -3.69
CA ARG A 254 -10.63 -0.15 -2.96
C ARG A 254 -10.62 1.00 -1.96
N MET A 255 -9.64 1.02 -1.06
CA MET A 255 -9.64 1.95 0.08
C MET A 255 -9.58 3.41 -0.38
N ALA A 256 -8.63 3.75 -1.26
CA ALA A 256 -8.48 5.13 -1.72
C ALA A 256 -9.73 5.66 -2.44
N LYS A 257 -10.46 4.81 -3.17
CA LYS A 257 -11.70 5.19 -3.85
C LYS A 257 -12.84 5.42 -2.87
N ASP A 258 -12.99 4.55 -1.88
CA ASP A 258 -14.04 4.67 -0.86
C ASP A 258 -13.84 5.89 0.04
N VAL A 259 -12.59 6.20 0.38
CA VAL A 259 -12.22 7.40 1.15
C VAL A 259 -12.46 8.66 0.33
N ASP A 260 -12.05 8.69 -0.94
CA ASP A 260 -12.30 9.82 -1.84
C ASP A 260 -13.81 10.09 -2.00
N LYS A 261 -14.61 9.03 -2.21
CA LYS A 261 -16.07 9.13 -2.26
C LYS A 261 -16.66 9.70 -0.96
N ALA A 262 -16.25 9.16 0.19
CA ALA A 262 -16.73 9.65 1.48
C ALA A 262 -16.36 11.11 1.75
N LEU A 263 -15.18 11.56 1.30
CA LEU A 263 -14.78 12.96 1.38
C LEU A 263 -15.73 13.86 0.59
N HIS A 264 -16.10 13.48 -0.65
CA HIS A 264 -17.05 14.26 -1.45
C HIS A 264 -18.43 14.33 -0.77
N GLU A 265 -18.94 13.20 -0.28
CA GLU A 265 -20.22 13.15 0.43
C GLU A 265 -20.23 14.05 1.68
N ILE A 266 -19.13 14.06 2.45
CA ILE A 266 -18.94 14.94 3.62
C ILE A 266 -18.97 16.42 3.20
N ILE A 267 -18.33 16.78 2.09
CA ILE A 267 -18.31 18.16 1.59
C ILE A 267 -19.70 18.59 1.09
N VAL A 268 -20.43 17.70 0.41
CA VAL A 268 -21.83 17.95 0.03
C VAL A 268 -22.68 18.24 1.26
N GLU A 269 -22.65 17.34 2.25
CA GLU A 269 -23.50 17.42 3.44
C GLU A 269 -23.13 18.60 4.35
N HIS A 270 -21.86 18.76 4.69
CA HIS A 270 -21.42 19.72 5.71
C HIS A 270 -20.91 21.05 5.13
N GLY A 271 -20.58 21.09 3.84
CA GLY A 271 -20.32 22.33 3.11
C GLY A 271 -21.57 22.96 2.52
N ASN A 272 -22.73 22.28 2.58
CA ASN A 272 -23.97 22.68 1.91
C ASN A 272 -23.74 22.96 0.42
N MET A 273 -23.00 22.06 -0.23
CA MET A 273 -22.56 22.15 -1.61
C MET A 273 -23.30 21.13 -2.48
N SER A 274 -23.52 21.45 -3.76
CA SER A 274 -23.91 20.44 -4.74
C SER A 274 -22.77 19.43 -4.99
N GLU A 275 -23.07 18.30 -5.62
CA GLU A 275 -22.05 17.32 -6.01
C GLU A 275 -20.97 17.94 -6.92
N GLU A 276 -21.36 18.80 -7.87
CA GLU A 276 -20.43 19.52 -8.75
C GLU A 276 -19.51 20.46 -7.95
N GLN A 277 -20.07 21.20 -7.00
CA GLN A 277 -19.30 22.09 -6.12
C GLN A 277 -18.33 21.31 -5.21
N ALA A 278 -18.73 20.13 -4.72
CA ALA A 278 -17.85 19.27 -3.94
C ALA A 278 -16.67 18.74 -4.78
N VAL A 279 -16.91 18.37 -6.04
CA VAL A 279 -15.85 17.98 -6.98
C VAL A 279 -14.87 19.14 -7.20
N ASP A 280 -15.38 20.35 -7.43
CA ASP A 280 -14.53 21.54 -7.59
C ASP A 280 -13.74 21.87 -6.33
N TYR A 281 -14.34 21.73 -5.15
CA TYR A 281 -13.67 21.89 -3.86
C TYR A 281 -12.50 20.92 -3.70
N VAL A 282 -12.73 19.62 -3.95
CA VAL A 282 -11.69 18.58 -3.88
C VAL A 282 -10.59 18.83 -4.92
N ASN A 283 -10.95 19.26 -6.13
CA ASN A 283 -9.98 19.66 -7.16
C ASN A 283 -9.14 20.85 -6.72
N GLN A 284 -9.72 21.82 -6.01
CA GLN A 284 -9.00 22.93 -5.44
C GLN A 284 -8.05 22.47 -4.33
N LEU A 285 -8.46 21.58 -3.43
CA LEU A 285 -7.56 20.97 -2.43
C LEU A 285 -6.34 20.29 -3.09
N LYS A 286 -6.55 19.58 -4.20
CA LYS A 286 -5.46 18.95 -4.96
C LYS A 286 -4.52 20.00 -5.57
N LYS A 287 -5.05 21.06 -6.17
CA LYS A 287 -4.26 22.19 -6.72
C LYS A 287 -3.44 22.89 -5.64
N ASP A 288 -4.03 23.08 -4.46
CA ASP A 288 -3.39 23.67 -3.28
C ASP A 288 -2.39 22.72 -2.61
N LYS A 289 -2.28 21.47 -3.07
CA LYS A 289 -1.47 20.39 -2.46
C LYS A 289 -1.89 20.08 -1.02
N ARG A 290 -3.15 20.32 -0.68
CA ARG A 290 -3.77 20.01 0.60
C ARG A 290 -4.48 18.66 0.62
N TYR A 291 -4.84 18.10 -0.54
CA TYR A 291 -5.26 16.71 -0.65
C TYR A 291 -4.18 15.89 -1.35
N VAL A 292 -3.53 14.99 -0.60
CA VAL A 292 -2.37 14.22 -1.05
C VAL A 292 -2.58 12.72 -0.81
N ARG A 293 -2.11 11.90 -1.76
CA ARG A 293 -2.25 10.44 -1.70
C ARG A 293 -0.90 9.77 -1.93
N ASP A 294 -0.60 8.74 -1.13
CA ASP A 294 0.50 7.79 -1.32
C ASP A 294 -0.10 6.38 -1.27
N VAL A 295 -0.60 5.93 -2.42
CA VAL A 295 -1.39 4.70 -2.54
C VAL A 295 -0.69 3.69 -3.43
N TYR A 296 -0.81 2.42 -3.08
CA TYR A 296 -0.15 1.28 -3.72
C TYR A 296 -1.09 0.11 -3.95
#